data_AF-A0A328XTZ3-F1
#
_entry.id   AF-A0A328XTZ3-F1
#
_cell.length_a   1.000
_cell.length_b   1.000
_cell.length_c   1.000
_cell.angle_alpha   90.00
_cell.angle_beta   90.00
_cell.angle_gamma   90.00
#
_symmetry.space_group_name_H-M   'P 1'
#
loop_
_entity.id
_entity.type
_entity.pdbx_description
1 polymer ?
#
loop_
_entity_poly.entity_id
_entity_poly.type
_entity_poly.pdbx_seq_one_letter_code
_entity_poly.pdbx_strand_id
1 'polypeptide(L)' 'MLTPSLMHHLSIVPDFRQAWKVQHQLSDILFLTVCAVICGAEGWDEIEDFGHAKLDFLRQYGDFEAGVPSHDTLARV' A
#
# COMPACT_ATOMS: atom_id res chain seq x y z
N MET A 1 0.56 26.83 -8.67
CA MET A 1 0.30 26.12 -7.40
C MET A 1 0.89 24.73 -7.54
N LEU A 2 1.72 24.29 -6.59
CA LEU A 2 2.22 22.91 -6.61
C LEU A 2 1.07 21.97 -6.23
N THR A 3 0.71 21.06 -7.12
CA THR A 3 -0.24 19.98 -6.81
C THR A 3 0.43 19.00 -5.86
N PRO A 4 -0.21 18.61 -4.74
CA PRO A 4 0.34 17.61 -3.84
C PRO A 4 0.53 16.26 -4.54
N SER A 5 1.49 15.46 -4.07
CA SER A 5 1.70 14.11 -4.59
C SER A 5 0.55 13.18 -4.20
N LEU A 6 0.39 12.06 -4.91
CA LEU A 6 -0.56 11.02 -4.52
C LEU A 6 -0.32 10.54 -3.09
N MET A 7 0.95 10.31 -2.72
CA MET A 7 1.32 9.89 -1.36
C MET A 7 0.88 10.90 -0.29
N HIS A 8 0.95 12.20 -0.57
CA HIS A 8 0.42 13.20 0.34
C HIS A 8 -1.09 13.00 0.58
N HIS A 9 -1.87 12.82 -0.50
CA HIS A 9 -3.30 12.56 -0.40
C HIS A 9 -3.64 11.25 0.30
N LEU A 10 -2.82 10.21 0.15
CA LEU A 10 -3.02 8.94 0.86
C LEU A 10 -2.65 9.04 2.35
N SER A 11 -1.61 9.81 2.70
CA SER A 11 -1.13 9.96 4.07
C SER A 11 -2.12 10.65 5.02
N ILE A 12 -3.04 11.45 4.48
CA ILE A 12 -4.07 12.15 5.28
C ILE A 12 -5.31 11.30 5.53
N VAL A 13 -5.41 10.10 4.92
CA VAL A 13 -6.53 9.20 5.15
C VAL A 13 -6.46 8.70 6.60
N PRO A 14 -7.51 8.90 7.41
CA PRO A 14 -7.50 8.45 8.79
C PRO A 14 -7.45 6.93 8.87
N ASP A 15 -6.55 6.42 9.72
CA ASP A 15 -6.42 4.98 9.98
C ASP A 15 -7.25 4.58 11.20
N PHE A 16 -8.35 3.87 10.95
CA PHE A 16 -9.27 3.38 11.99
C PHE A 16 -8.98 1.93 12.41
N ARG A 17 -7.90 1.31 11.90
CA ARG A 17 -7.50 -0.05 12.29
C ARG A 17 -7.10 -0.08 13.76
N GLN A 18 -7.17 -1.26 14.36
CA GLN A 18 -6.75 -1.45 15.76
C GLN A 18 -5.25 -1.24 15.87
N ALA A 19 -4.81 -0.14 16.52
CA ALA A 19 -3.41 0.29 16.53
C ALA A 19 -2.40 -0.81 16.93
N TRP A 20 -2.75 -1.69 17.88
CA TRP A 20 -1.89 -2.80 18.31
C TRP A 20 -1.80 -3.98 17.33
N LYS A 21 -2.54 -3.94 16.21
CA LYS A 21 -2.51 -4.93 15.12
C LYS A 21 -1.98 -4.35 13.81
N VAL A 22 -1.48 -3.12 13.82
CA VAL A 22 -0.95 -2.46 12.61
C VAL A 22 0.55 -2.73 12.50
N GLN A 23 0.95 -3.40 11.42
CA GLN A 23 2.36 -3.58 11.04
C GLN A 23 2.76 -2.75 9.81
N HIS A 24 1.82 -2.52 8.89
CA HIS A 24 2.05 -1.76 7.67
C HIS A 24 1.28 -0.44 7.71
N GLN A 25 1.92 0.66 7.31
CA GLN A 25 1.25 1.96 7.22
C GLN A 25 0.09 1.91 6.24
N LEU A 26 -1.03 2.57 6.59
CA LEU A 26 -2.21 2.55 5.73
C LEU A 26 -1.90 3.16 4.35
N SER A 27 -1.12 4.24 4.30
CA SER A 27 -0.69 4.87 3.05
C SER A 27 0.09 3.92 2.13
N ASP A 28 0.96 3.08 2.68
CA ASP A 28 1.74 2.11 1.90
C ASP A 28 0.82 1.02 1.32
N ILE A 29 -0.16 0.55 2.09
CA ILE A 29 -1.16 -0.43 1.63
C ILE A 29 -2.02 0.19 0.52
N LEU A 30 -2.53 1.40 0.72
CA LEU A 30 -3.36 2.09 -0.26
C LEU A 30 -2.57 2.35 -1.56
N PHE A 31 -1.31 2.77 -1.45
CA PHE A 31 -0.46 3.01 -2.61
C PHE A 31 -0.17 1.73 -3.39
N LEU A 32 0.20 0.65 -2.69
CA LEU A 32 0.39 -0.68 -3.28
C LEU A 32 -0.86 -1.13 -4.05
N THR A 33 -2.03 -1.09 -3.41
CA THR A 33 -3.30 -1.54 -4.02
C THR A 33 -3.63 -0.71 -5.26
N VAL A 34 -3.50 0.61 -5.21
CA VAL A 34 -3.75 1.47 -6.38
C VAL A 34 -2.81 1.13 -7.54
N CYS A 35 -1.51 0.99 -7.28
CA CYS A 35 -0.54 0.63 -8.31
C CYS A 35 -0.82 -0.75 -8.92
N ALA A 36 -1.07 -1.76 -8.08
CA ALA A 36 -1.33 -3.12 -8.53
C ALA A 36 -2.62 -3.21 -9.37
N VAL A 37 -3.72 -2.59 -8.91
CA VAL A 37 -5.00 -2.59 -9.63
C VAL A 37 -4.91 -1.86 -10.97
N ILE A 38 -4.20 -0.72 -11.05
CA ILE A 38 -3.94 -0.04 -12.34
C ILE A 38 -3.15 -0.94 -13.29
N CYS A 39 -2.24 -1.77 -12.76
CA CYS A 39 -1.48 -2.76 -13.52
C CYS A 39 -2.25 -4.05 -13.83
N GLY A 40 -3.53 -4.14 -13.44
CA GLY A 40 -4.42 -5.24 -13.79
C GLY A 40 -4.54 -6.35 -12.75
N ALA A 41 -4.05 -6.14 -11.52
CA ALA A 41 -4.31 -7.10 -10.43
C ALA A 41 -5.80 -7.07 -10.04
N GLU A 42 -6.45 -8.22 -10.02
CA GLU A 42 -7.87 -8.38 -9.69
C GLU A 42 -8.10 -8.95 -8.27
N GLY A 43 -7.08 -9.58 -7.69
CA GLY A 43 -7.16 -10.24 -6.38
C GLY A 43 -6.06 -9.85 -5.40
N TRP A 44 -6.24 -10.21 -4.13
CA TRP A 44 -5.28 -9.91 -3.07
C TRP A 44 -3.94 -10.62 -3.25
N ASP A 45 -3.95 -11.86 -3.74
CA ASP A 45 -2.74 -12.61 -4.06
C ASP A 45 -1.93 -11.91 -5.17
N GLU A 46 -2.60 -11.41 -6.21
CA GLU A 46 -1.96 -10.68 -7.30
C GLU A 46 -1.40 -9.32 -6.86
N ILE A 47 -2.05 -8.66 -5.88
CA ILE A 47 -1.55 -7.42 -5.28
C ILE A 47 -0.29 -7.70 -4.44
N GLU A 48 -0.27 -8.78 -3.66
CA GLU A 48 0.91 -9.25 -2.93
C GLU A 48 2.06 -9.57 -3.90
N ASP A 49 1.79 -10.34 -4.96
CA ASP A 49 2.75 -10.68 -6.01
C ASP A 49 3.33 -9.43 -6.69
N PHE A 50 2.48 -8.46 -7.04
CA PHE A 50 2.92 -7.17 -7.58
C PHE A 50 3.82 -6.44 -6.58
N GLY A 51 3.43 -6.40 -5.31
CA GLY A 51 4.19 -5.77 -4.25
C GLY A 51 5.60 -6.35 -4.14
N HIS A 52 5.72 -7.68 -4.18
CA HIS A 52 7.03 -8.35 -4.17
C HIS A 52 7.83 -8.08 -5.45
N ALA A 53 7.19 -8.14 -6.62
CA ALA A 53 7.84 -7.91 -7.90
C ALA A 53 8.31 -6.45 -8.11
N LYS A 54 7.68 -5.49 -7.43
CA LYS A 54 7.91 -4.04 -7.62
C LYS A 54 8.29 -3.30 -6.34
N LEU A 55 8.77 -3.99 -5.31
CA LEU A 55 9.11 -3.37 -4.02
C LEU A 55 10.09 -2.21 -4.14
N ASP A 56 11.13 -2.33 -4.97
CA ASP A 56 12.12 -1.26 -5.18
C ASP A 56 11.52 -0.02 -5.86
N PHE A 57 10.49 -0.20 -6.70
CA PHE A 57 9.73 0.90 -7.27
C PHE A 57 8.82 1.55 -6.22
N LEU A 58 8.12 0.74 -5.43
CA LEU A 58 7.21 1.21 -4.40
C LEU A 58 7.93 2.04 -3.32
N ARG A 59 9.15 1.62 -2.95
CA ARG A 59 10.04 2.33 -1.99
C ARG A 59 10.55 3.69 -2.47
N GLN A 60 10.34 4.04 -3.74
CA GLN A 60 10.64 5.41 -4.21
C GLN A 60 9.61 6.43 -3.74
N TYR A 61 8.43 5.97 -3.27
CA TYR A 61 7.30 6.83 -2.92
C TYR A 61 6.76 6.58 -1.51
N GLY A 62 6.65 5.31 -1.08
CA GLY A 62 6.24 4.92 0.28
C GLY A 62 7.40 4.33 1.08
N ASP A 63 7.18 4.09 2.36
CA ASP A 63 8.26 3.66 3.26
C ASP A 63 8.49 2.14 3.18
N PHE A 64 7.42 1.34 3.23
CA PHE A 64 7.47 -0.13 3.16
C PHE A 64 8.50 -0.75 4.14
N GLU A 65 8.60 -0.19 5.35
CA GLU A 65 9.55 -0.65 6.38
C GLU A 65 9.29 -2.11 6.79
N ALA A 66 8.01 -2.47 6.93
CA ALA A 66 7.57 -3.84 7.22
C ALA A 66 7.50 -4.74 5.98
N GLY A 67 7.94 -4.26 4.82
CA GLY A 67 7.82 -4.97 3.54
C GLY A 67 6.39 -4.98 2.99
N VAL A 68 6.13 -5.95 2.10
CA VAL A 68 4.85 -6.12 1.42
C VAL A 68 3.86 -6.81 2.38
N PRO A 69 2.65 -6.27 2.59
CA PRO A 69 1.61 -6.96 3.35
C PRO A 69 1.16 -8.24 2.62
N SER A 70 0.92 -9.32 3.37
CA SER A 70 0.35 -10.54 2.80
C SER A 70 -1.08 -10.30 2.27
N HIS A 71 -1.55 -11.15 1.34
CA HIS A 71 -2.93 -11.13 0.84
C HIS A 71 -3.96 -11.22 1.99
N ASP A 72 -3.68 -12.03 3.02
CA ASP A 72 -4.47 -12.07 4.26
C ASP A 72 -4.54 -10.72 4.99
N THR A 73 -3.45 -9.96 4.99
CA THR A 73 -3.41 -8.63 5.59
C THR A 73 -4.17 -7.63 4.74
N LEU A 74 -3.97 -7.66 3.42
CA LEU A 74 -4.68 -6.83 2.45
C LEU A 74 -6.21 -7.01 2.54
N ALA A 75 -6.68 -8.25 2.67
CA ALA A 75 -8.11 -8.58 2.75
C ALA A 75 -8.81 -8.11 4.05
N ARG A 76 -8.07 -7.61 5.04
CA ARG A 76 -8.59 -7.21 6.37
C ARG A 76 -8.51 -5.72 6.67
N VAL A 77 -7.92 -4.94 5.75
CA VAL A 77 -7.74 -3.48 5.87
C VAL A 77 -8.99 -2.77 5.38
#